data_AF-A0A3S0Z7J4-F1
#
_entry.id   AF-A0A3S0Z7J4-F1
#
_cell.length_a   1.000
_cell.length_b   1.000
_cell.length_c   1.000
_cell.angle_alpha   90.00
_cell.angle_beta   90.00
_cell.angle_gamma   90.00
#
_symmetry.space_group_name_H-M   'P 1'
#
loop_
_entity.id
_entity.type
_entity.pdbx_description
1 polymer ?
#
loop_
_entity_poly.entity_id
_entity_poly.type
_entity_poly.pdbx_seq_one_letter_code
_entity_poly.pdbx_strand_id
1 'polypeptide(L)'
;MCPLVTAQGQLVPDDLDRRIEFHYNAILDIVSDWRRGRGSECDVPLLEKFKEFHEEFIRETQGYFSETAFSQQEVRRLVNFYLSNLEFALGCPLGRASALYWDQNEDLPQLGGPHMRIPGGFGLILDSLAQGLDIKLDCQVEEVLFTDKTVLVKSTQGDFHTDKVIVTVPLAVLKKGVPKFDPPLPEVKTRAIQALGAGRVEKVVLRFTQDFWSEKLTQRSLFGQVPESEDQMGFFNVFYSHACPQVSAHYSLYIS
;
A
#
# COMPACT_ATOMS: atom_id res chain seq x y z
N MET A 1 15.06 10.39 8.00
CA MET A 1 13.93 9.74 8.70
C MET A 1 12.71 10.65 8.61
N CYS A 2 11.52 10.08 8.42
CA CYS A 2 10.26 10.82 8.51
C CYS A 2 10.04 11.21 9.98
N PRO A 3 9.81 12.49 10.36
CA PRO A 3 9.52 12.83 11.75
C PRO A 3 8.16 12.26 12.15
N LEU A 4 8.08 11.64 13.32
CA LEU A 4 6.83 11.14 13.87
C LEU A 4 6.25 12.12 14.88
N VAL A 5 4.93 12.32 14.80
CA VAL A 5 4.18 13.27 15.62
C VAL A 5 3.09 12.52 16.38
N THR A 6 3.01 12.71 17.70
CA THR A 6 1.93 12.15 18.52
C THR A 6 0.61 12.91 18.30
N ALA A 7 -0.51 12.34 18.70
CA ALA A 7 -1.82 13.03 18.64
C ALA A 7 -1.86 14.34 19.44
N GLN A 8 -1.00 14.48 20.46
CA GLN A 8 -0.82 15.70 21.25
C GLN A 8 0.11 16.71 20.57
N GLY A 9 0.56 16.41 19.35
CA GLY A 9 1.48 17.24 18.58
C GLY A 9 2.92 17.21 19.07
N GLN A 10 3.35 16.23 19.86
CA GLN A 10 4.75 16.14 20.29
C GLN A 10 5.57 15.40 19.23
N LEU A 11 6.82 15.82 19.02
CA LEU A 11 7.75 15.08 18.18
C LEU A 11 8.27 13.87 18.96
N VAL A 12 8.30 12.72 18.31
CA VAL A 12 8.94 11.52 18.85
C VAL A 12 10.47 11.72 18.82
N PRO A 13 11.19 11.41 19.91
CA PRO A 13 12.65 11.48 19.92
C PRO A 13 13.30 10.56 18.87
N ASP A 14 14.29 11.06 18.14
CA ASP A 14 14.99 10.34 17.06
C ASP A 14 15.63 9.02 17.53
N ASP A 15 16.11 8.95 18.77
CA ASP A 15 16.71 7.75 19.35
C ASP A 15 15.67 6.66 19.61
N LEU A 16 14.48 7.04 20.09
CA LEU A 16 13.35 6.14 20.25
C LEU A 16 12.86 5.64 18.89
N ASP A 17 12.66 6.54 17.93
CA ASP A 17 12.20 6.22 16.58
C ASP A 17 13.10 5.16 15.93
N ARG A 18 14.42 5.39 15.92
CA ARG A 18 15.42 4.42 15.42
C ARG A 18 15.39 3.08 16.16
N ARG A 19 15.18 3.10 17.48
CA ARG A 19 15.13 1.86 18.27
C ARG A 19 13.91 1.02 17.92
N ILE A 20 12.76 1.66 17.69
CA ILE A 20 11.54 0.98 17.28
C ILE A 20 11.65 0.50 15.83
N GLU A 21 12.21 1.31 14.93
CA GLU A 21 12.50 0.90 13.55
C GLU A 21 13.38 -0.36 13.52
N PHE A 22 14.45 -0.37 14.30
CA PHE A 22 15.35 -1.52 14.40
C PHE A 22 14.61 -2.76 14.89
N HIS A 23 13.82 -2.64 15.95
CA HIS A 23 13.02 -3.74 16.49
C HIS A 23 12.01 -4.27 15.47
N TYR A 24 11.26 -3.37 14.81
CA TYR A 24 10.30 -3.73 13.77
C TYR A 24 10.94 -4.54 12.64
N ASN A 25 12.08 -4.08 12.12
CA ASN A 25 12.81 -4.80 11.07
C ASN A 25 13.37 -6.13 11.56
N ALA A 26 13.90 -6.21 12.78
CA ALA A 26 14.39 -7.45 13.36
C ALA A 26 13.28 -8.51 13.49
N ILE A 27 12.05 -8.11 13.85
CA ILE A 27 10.91 -9.05 13.87
C ILE A 27 10.58 -9.52 12.44
N LEU A 28 10.62 -8.65 11.43
CA LEU A 28 10.42 -9.06 10.03
C LEU A 28 11.52 -10.01 9.53
N ASP A 29 12.76 -9.83 9.96
CA ASP A 29 13.86 -10.77 9.66
C ASP A 29 13.57 -12.15 10.26
N ILE A 30 13.06 -12.21 11.51
CA ILE A 30 12.63 -13.47 12.14
C ILE A 30 11.48 -14.11 11.36
N VAL A 31 10.49 -13.32 10.90
CA VAL A 31 9.41 -13.82 10.04
C VAL A 31 9.96 -14.38 8.72
N SER A 32 10.94 -13.69 8.12
CA SER A 32 11.60 -14.09 6.87
C SER A 32 12.38 -15.39 7.02
N ASP A 33 13.08 -15.58 8.15
CA ASP A 33 13.74 -16.84 8.49
C ASP A 33 12.72 -17.95 8.76
N TRP A 34 11.64 -17.66 9.50
CA TRP A 34 10.59 -18.61 9.83
C TRP A 34 9.93 -19.20 8.58
N ARG A 35 9.64 -18.40 7.55
CA ARG A 35 8.94 -18.85 6.34
C ARG A 35 9.78 -19.74 5.41
N ARG A 36 11.11 -19.80 5.58
CA ARG A 36 11.99 -20.56 4.68
C ARG A 36 11.61 -22.03 4.64
N GLY A 37 11.45 -22.56 3.42
CA GLY A 37 11.13 -23.97 3.18
C GLY A 37 9.69 -24.38 3.55
N ARG A 38 8.80 -23.43 3.88
CA ARG A 38 7.39 -23.71 4.16
C ARG A 38 6.55 -23.61 2.89
N GLY A 39 5.60 -24.54 2.74
CA GLY A 39 4.59 -24.49 1.68
C GLY A 39 3.36 -23.66 2.08
N SER A 40 2.48 -23.41 1.11
CA SER A 40 1.28 -22.57 1.28
C SER A 40 0.30 -23.12 2.32
N GLU A 41 0.37 -24.41 2.66
CA GLU A 41 -0.40 -25.05 3.74
C GLU A 41 -0.04 -24.55 5.14
N CYS A 42 1.13 -23.93 5.29
CA CYS A 42 1.60 -23.34 6.55
C CYS A 42 1.36 -21.82 6.63
N ASP A 43 0.69 -21.24 5.62
CA ASP A 43 0.50 -19.79 5.57
C ASP A 43 -0.48 -19.31 6.63
N VAL A 44 -0.17 -18.14 7.19
CA VAL A 44 -0.95 -17.48 8.25
C VAL A 44 -0.87 -15.97 8.04
N PRO A 45 -1.75 -15.18 8.68
CA PRO A 45 -1.67 -13.73 8.60
C PRO A 45 -0.33 -13.17 9.08
N LEU A 46 0.24 -12.22 8.33
CA LEU A 46 1.49 -11.56 8.68
C LEU A 46 1.43 -10.90 10.06
N LEU A 47 0.29 -10.29 10.42
CA LEU A 47 0.11 -9.68 11.73
C LEU A 47 0.22 -10.69 12.87
N GLU A 48 -0.28 -11.91 12.67
CA GLU A 48 -0.26 -12.97 13.67
C GLU A 48 1.19 -13.37 13.97
N LYS A 49 1.99 -13.64 12.93
CA LYS A 49 3.41 -13.99 13.11
C LYS A 49 4.26 -12.83 13.62
N PHE A 50 3.97 -11.61 13.18
CA PHE A 50 4.65 -10.46 13.73
C PHE A 50 4.40 -10.34 15.24
N LYS A 51 3.14 -10.44 15.69
CA LYS A 51 2.78 -10.35 17.12
C LYS A 51 3.37 -11.49 17.93
N GLU A 52 3.33 -12.72 17.42
CA GLU A 52 3.94 -13.91 18.05
C GLU A 52 5.44 -13.69 18.34
N PHE A 53 6.22 -13.32 17.32
CA PHE A 53 7.65 -13.11 17.48
C PHE A 53 7.98 -11.84 18.27
N HIS A 54 7.15 -10.81 18.17
CA HIS A 54 7.26 -9.63 19.02
C HIS A 54 7.14 -10.00 20.50
N GLU A 55 6.09 -10.75 20.88
CA GLU A 55 5.86 -11.17 22.26
C GLU A 55 6.95 -12.12 22.78
N GLU A 56 7.41 -13.05 21.94
CA GLU A 56 8.54 -13.94 22.25
C GLU A 56 9.83 -13.14 22.50
N PHE A 57 10.17 -12.20 21.62
CA PHE A 57 11.34 -11.34 21.79
C PHE A 57 11.28 -10.55 23.12
N ILE A 58 10.13 -9.94 23.43
CA ILE A 58 9.96 -9.16 24.67
C ILE A 58 10.13 -10.06 25.90
N ARG A 59 9.61 -11.28 25.86
CA ARG A 59 9.74 -12.26 26.95
C ARG A 59 11.19 -12.69 27.16
N GLU A 60 11.90 -13.03 26.08
CA GLU A 60 13.29 -13.54 26.16
C GLU A 60 14.30 -12.47 26.56
N THR A 61 14.06 -11.23 26.15
CA THR A 61 14.91 -10.08 26.49
C THR A 61 14.58 -9.47 27.86
N GLN A 62 13.73 -10.12 28.66
CA GLN A 62 13.29 -9.64 29.97
C GLN A 62 12.70 -8.22 29.93
N GLY A 63 11.98 -7.92 28.84
CA GLY A 63 11.43 -6.60 28.58
C GLY A 63 12.48 -5.63 28.07
N TYR A 64 12.98 -5.83 26.83
CA TYR A 64 13.95 -4.94 26.18
C TYR A 64 13.65 -3.43 26.31
N PHE A 65 12.38 -3.06 26.31
CA PHE A 65 11.93 -1.67 26.44
C PHE A 65 11.65 -1.21 27.88
N SER A 66 11.75 -2.09 28.87
CA SER A 66 11.39 -1.81 30.27
C SER A 66 12.34 -0.84 30.97
N GLU A 67 13.61 -0.80 30.56
CA GLU A 67 14.61 0.14 31.10
C GLU A 67 14.63 1.49 30.36
N THR A 68 13.76 1.67 29.37
CA THR A 68 13.67 2.95 28.67
C THR A 68 12.89 3.98 29.48
N ALA A 69 13.16 5.27 29.27
CA ALA A 69 12.39 6.36 29.86
C ALA A 69 10.94 6.43 29.33
N PHE A 70 10.54 5.53 28.43
CA PHE A 70 9.27 5.53 27.73
C PHE A 70 8.32 4.47 28.28
N SER A 71 7.04 4.77 28.28
CA SER A 71 6.00 3.83 28.67
C SER A 71 5.84 2.70 27.65
N GLN A 72 5.42 1.52 28.12
CA GLN A 72 5.06 0.40 27.25
C GLN A 72 3.97 0.77 26.22
N GLN A 73 3.10 1.71 26.58
CA GLN A 73 2.06 2.20 25.69
C GLN A 73 2.64 3.02 24.53
N GLU A 74 3.66 3.84 24.76
CA GLU A 74 4.33 4.61 23.69
C GLU A 74 5.06 3.70 22.72
N VAL A 75 5.78 2.71 23.24
CA VAL A 75 6.46 1.68 22.42
C VAL A 75 5.46 0.96 21.52
N ARG A 76 4.34 0.48 22.09
CA ARG A 76 3.27 -0.19 21.32
C ARG A 76 2.70 0.70 20.22
N ARG A 77 2.45 1.97 20.51
CA ARG A 77 1.92 2.93 19.52
C ARG A 77 2.90 3.19 18.37
N LEU A 78 4.20 3.24 18.66
CA LEU A 78 5.21 3.40 17.62
C LEU A 78 5.34 2.13 16.77
N VAL A 79 5.30 0.94 17.36
CA VAL A 79 5.23 -0.33 16.59
C VAL A 79 4.00 -0.33 15.68
N ASN A 80 2.84 0.11 16.18
CA ASN A 80 1.62 0.24 15.39
C ASN A 80 1.75 1.24 14.23
N PHE A 81 2.53 2.32 14.39
CA PHE A 81 2.85 3.22 13.28
C PHE A 81 3.56 2.46 12.15
N TYR A 82 4.62 1.70 12.44
CA TYR A 82 5.33 0.92 11.42
C TYR A 82 4.46 -0.16 10.78
N LEU A 83 3.64 -0.86 11.57
CA LEU A 83 2.68 -1.83 11.05
C LEU A 83 1.68 -1.16 10.12
N SER A 84 1.14 0.02 10.48
CA SER A 84 0.23 0.76 9.60
C SER A 84 0.90 1.28 8.33
N ASN A 85 2.18 1.62 8.38
CA ASN A 85 2.96 1.97 7.20
C ASN A 85 3.11 0.76 6.25
N LEU A 86 3.22 -0.45 6.79
CA LEU A 86 3.19 -1.68 6.00
C LEU A 86 1.79 -1.97 5.43
N GLU A 87 0.72 -1.73 6.19
CA GLU A 87 -0.66 -1.84 5.67
C GLU A 87 -0.91 -0.88 4.51
N PHE A 88 -0.36 0.33 4.58
CA PHE A 88 -0.38 1.28 3.47
C PHE A 88 0.34 0.73 2.23
N ALA A 89 1.54 0.15 2.40
CA ALA A 89 2.31 -0.43 1.29
C ALA A 89 1.57 -1.61 0.62
N LEU A 90 0.92 -2.45 1.41
CA LEU A 90 0.14 -3.61 0.91
C LEU A 90 -1.27 -3.23 0.45
N GLY A 91 -1.76 -2.05 0.83
CA GLY A 91 -3.15 -1.63 0.65
C GLY A 91 -4.15 -2.55 1.34
N CYS A 92 -3.78 -3.23 2.43
CA CYS A 92 -4.66 -4.11 3.17
C CYS A 92 -4.23 -4.27 4.63
N PRO A 93 -5.16 -4.64 5.53
CA PRO A 93 -4.79 -4.97 6.90
C PRO A 93 -3.84 -6.16 6.97
N LEU A 94 -2.84 -6.13 7.86
CA LEU A 94 -1.84 -7.21 7.97
C LEU A 94 -2.45 -8.53 8.43
N GLY A 95 -3.63 -8.49 9.07
CA GLY A 95 -4.42 -9.67 9.40
C GLY A 95 -4.98 -10.42 8.18
N ARG A 96 -4.80 -9.89 6.97
CA ARG A 96 -5.20 -10.51 5.69
C ARG A 96 -4.02 -10.71 4.73
N ALA A 97 -2.85 -10.20 5.06
CA ALA A 97 -1.63 -10.37 4.28
C ALA A 97 -0.99 -11.73 4.59
N SER A 98 -0.45 -12.40 3.58
CA SER A 98 0.27 -13.67 3.74
C SER A 98 1.60 -13.44 4.47
N ALA A 99 1.88 -14.18 5.53
CA ALA A 99 3.20 -14.15 6.17
C ALA A 99 4.29 -14.75 5.27
N LEU A 100 3.92 -15.69 4.39
CA LEU A 100 4.87 -16.31 3.46
C LEU A 100 5.22 -15.40 2.28
N TYR A 101 4.24 -14.68 1.72
CA TYR A 101 4.36 -14.10 0.37
C TYR A 101 4.18 -12.57 0.27
N TRP A 102 4.10 -11.83 1.38
CA TRP A 102 3.81 -10.39 1.36
C TRP A 102 4.80 -9.52 0.55
N ASP A 103 6.05 -9.95 0.44
CA ASP A 103 7.19 -9.29 -0.22
C ASP A 103 7.78 -10.17 -1.34
N GLN A 104 7.03 -11.15 -1.86
CA GLN A 104 7.53 -12.14 -2.86
C GLN A 104 8.14 -11.51 -4.12
N ASN A 105 7.83 -10.25 -4.43
CA ASN A 105 8.44 -9.53 -5.55
C ASN A 105 9.92 -9.26 -5.32
N GLU A 106 10.38 -9.18 -4.07
CA GLU A 106 11.78 -8.88 -3.70
C GLU A 106 12.75 -10.04 -4.01
N ASP A 107 12.24 -11.23 -4.33
CA ASP A 107 13.04 -12.32 -4.91
C ASP A 107 13.61 -11.94 -6.30
N LEU A 108 13.05 -10.92 -6.94
CA LEU A 108 13.52 -10.37 -8.21
C LEU A 108 14.21 -9.01 -8.02
N PRO A 109 15.14 -8.62 -8.89
CA PRO A 109 15.75 -7.29 -8.86
C PRO A 109 14.70 -6.18 -8.93
N GLN A 110 14.71 -5.29 -7.94
CA GLN A 110 13.83 -4.11 -7.88
C GLN A 110 14.47 -2.89 -8.58
N LEU A 111 13.65 -1.87 -8.82
CA LEU A 111 14.12 -0.59 -9.36
C LEU A 111 14.96 0.15 -8.31
N GLY A 112 16.25 0.31 -8.59
CA GLY A 112 17.14 1.13 -7.78
C GLY A 112 16.99 2.63 -8.04
N GLY A 113 17.55 3.44 -7.14
CA GLY A 113 17.55 4.90 -7.24
C GLY A 113 16.55 5.58 -6.28
N PRO A 114 16.45 6.92 -6.32
CA PRO A 114 15.61 7.67 -5.41
C PRO A 114 14.12 7.51 -5.74
N HIS A 115 13.29 7.50 -4.70
CA HIS A 115 11.83 7.60 -4.85
C HIS A 115 11.48 9.06 -5.19
N MET A 116 10.89 9.26 -6.36
CA MET A 116 10.60 10.60 -6.89
C MET A 116 9.12 10.83 -7.07
N ARG A 117 8.69 12.08 -6.84
CA ARG A 117 7.36 12.55 -7.24
C ARG A 117 7.42 13.01 -8.69
N ILE A 118 6.36 12.74 -9.45
CA ILE A 118 6.22 13.22 -10.83
C ILE A 118 5.61 14.62 -10.81
N PRO A 119 6.38 15.68 -11.18
CA PRO A 119 5.82 17.01 -11.31
C PRO A 119 4.70 17.02 -12.35
N GLY A 120 3.55 17.63 -12.03
CA GLY A 120 2.37 17.62 -12.92
C GLY A 120 1.55 16.33 -12.88
N GLY A 121 2.00 15.30 -12.15
CA GLY A 121 1.29 14.03 -11.99
C GLY A 121 1.40 13.08 -13.19
N PHE A 122 0.95 11.84 -13.02
CA PHE A 122 1.00 10.81 -14.07
C PHE A 122 0.08 11.12 -15.27
N GLY A 123 -0.90 12.01 -15.12
CA GLY A 123 -1.84 12.37 -16.18
C GLY A 123 -1.15 12.81 -17.47
N LEU A 124 -0.12 13.65 -17.37
CA LEU A 124 0.65 14.12 -18.54
C LEU A 124 1.31 12.99 -19.33
N ILE A 125 1.77 11.94 -18.65
CA ILE A 125 2.36 10.77 -19.29
C ILE A 125 1.27 9.95 -19.98
N LEU A 126 0.14 9.75 -19.31
CA LEU A 126 -1.00 9.00 -19.86
C LEU A 126 -1.57 9.70 -21.11
N ASP A 127 -1.72 11.03 -21.06
CA ASP A 127 -2.19 11.83 -22.19
C ASP A 127 -1.24 11.70 -23.40
N SER A 128 0.07 11.71 -23.15
CA SER A 128 1.08 11.52 -24.20
C SER A 128 1.03 10.12 -24.79
N LEU A 129 0.81 9.07 -23.98
CA LEU A 129 0.69 7.69 -24.46
C LEU A 129 -0.61 7.45 -25.22
N ALA A 130 -1.68 8.18 -24.88
CA ALA A 130 -2.98 8.09 -25.54
C ALA A 130 -3.03 8.79 -26.92
N GLN A 131 -2.06 9.67 -27.20
CA GLN A 131 -2.08 10.51 -28.39
C GLN A 131 -2.07 9.67 -29.69
N GLY A 132 -3.06 9.91 -30.55
CA GLY A 132 -3.18 9.24 -31.85
C GLY A 132 -3.76 7.82 -31.79
N LEU A 133 -4.17 7.34 -30.61
CA LEU A 133 -4.85 6.05 -30.46
C LEU A 133 -6.37 6.20 -30.62
N ASP A 134 -7.02 5.16 -31.15
CA ASP A 134 -8.48 5.07 -31.17
C ASP A 134 -9.00 4.57 -29.82
N ILE A 135 -9.33 5.50 -28.93
CA ILE A 135 -9.81 5.20 -27.57
C ILE A 135 -11.30 5.50 -27.49
N LYS A 136 -12.10 4.47 -27.14
CA LYS A 136 -13.54 4.61 -26.87
C LYS A 136 -13.78 4.76 -25.38
N LEU A 137 -14.06 5.99 -24.94
CA LEU A 137 -14.53 6.26 -23.57
C LEU A 137 -16.02 5.93 -23.44
N ASP A 138 -16.50 5.77 -22.21
CA ASP A 138 -17.90 5.41 -21.88
C ASP A 138 -18.38 4.11 -22.56
N CYS A 139 -17.43 3.26 -22.94
CA CYS A 139 -17.64 2.01 -23.67
C CYS A 139 -17.27 0.84 -22.76
N GLN A 140 -18.18 0.45 -21.87
CA GLN A 140 -17.93 -0.63 -20.93
C GLN A 140 -18.08 -1.97 -21.65
N VAL A 141 -17.02 -2.77 -21.63
CA VAL A 141 -17.07 -4.15 -22.12
C VAL A 141 -17.83 -5.03 -21.13
N GLU A 142 -18.79 -5.79 -21.65
CA GLU A 142 -19.65 -6.68 -20.85
C GLU A 142 -19.27 -8.15 -21.04
N GLU A 143 -18.97 -8.54 -22.29
CA GLU A 143 -18.64 -9.93 -22.66
C GLU A 143 -17.51 -9.98 -23.68
N VAL A 144 -16.67 -11.01 -23.55
CA VAL A 144 -15.60 -11.35 -24.50
C VAL A 144 -15.83 -12.78 -24.97
N LEU A 145 -16.21 -12.92 -26.24
CA LEU A 145 -16.55 -14.19 -26.88
C LEU A 145 -15.41 -14.59 -27.82
N PHE A 146 -14.70 -15.66 -27.50
CA PHE A 146 -13.67 -16.24 -28.36
C PHE A 146 -14.29 -17.28 -29.29
N THR A 147 -14.13 -17.08 -30.59
CA THR A 147 -14.44 -18.09 -31.61
C THR A 147 -13.14 -18.66 -32.18
N ASP A 148 -13.22 -19.68 -33.03
CA ASP A 148 -12.04 -20.30 -33.64
C ASP A 148 -11.20 -19.35 -34.50
N LYS A 149 -11.80 -18.25 -35.00
CA LYS A 149 -11.15 -17.34 -35.95
C LYS A 149 -11.05 -15.90 -35.47
N THR A 150 -12.01 -15.43 -34.68
CA THR A 150 -12.09 -14.03 -34.23
C THR A 150 -12.60 -13.93 -32.80
N VAL A 151 -12.43 -12.76 -32.20
CA VAL A 151 -12.99 -12.38 -30.90
C VAL A 151 -14.10 -11.37 -31.14
N LEU A 152 -15.27 -11.63 -30.56
CA LEU A 152 -16.37 -10.68 -30.48
C LEU A 152 -16.41 -10.08 -29.06
N VAL A 153 -16.29 -8.76 -28.98
CA VAL A 153 -16.36 -7.99 -27.74
C VAL A 153 -17.67 -7.24 -27.71
N LYS A 154 -18.57 -7.58 -26.77
CA LYS A 154 -19.82 -6.85 -26.56
C LYS A 154 -19.61 -5.72 -25.57
N SER A 155 -20.18 -4.56 -25.86
CA SER A 155 -20.09 -3.38 -25.01
C SER A 155 -21.38 -2.58 -24.95
N THR A 156 -21.43 -1.62 -24.03
CA THR A 156 -22.53 -0.64 -23.92
C THR A 156 -22.69 0.26 -25.15
N GLN A 157 -21.70 0.32 -26.05
CA GLN A 157 -21.76 1.11 -27.29
C GLN A 157 -21.82 0.24 -28.55
N GLY A 158 -22.05 -1.07 -28.39
CA GLY A 158 -22.16 -2.03 -29.49
C GLY A 158 -21.02 -3.05 -29.53
N ASP A 159 -20.99 -3.79 -30.62
CA ASP A 159 -20.16 -4.99 -30.77
C ASP A 159 -18.91 -4.70 -31.61
N PHE A 160 -17.76 -5.23 -31.17
CA PHE A 160 -16.48 -5.11 -31.86
C PHE A 160 -15.95 -6.49 -32.25
N HIS A 161 -15.56 -6.64 -33.52
CA HIS A 161 -14.89 -7.83 -34.03
C HIS A 161 -13.40 -7.56 -34.20
N THR A 162 -12.56 -8.46 -33.68
CA THR A 162 -11.09 -8.36 -33.74
C THR A 162 -10.44 -9.73 -33.82
N ASP A 163 -9.17 -9.81 -34.21
CA ASP A 163 -8.40 -11.05 -34.21
C ASP A 163 -7.86 -11.40 -32.80
N LYS A 164 -7.65 -10.38 -31.96
CA LYS A 164 -7.05 -10.49 -30.62
C LYS A 164 -7.64 -9.47 -29.64
N VAL A 165 -7.65 -9.83 -28.37
CA VAL A 165 -8.04 -8.96 -27.26
C VAL A 165 -7.00 -9.03 -26.15
N ILE A 166 -6.69 -7.88 -25.55
CA ILE A 166 -5.87 -7.77 -24.35
C ILE A 166 -6.77 -7.17 -23.26
N VAL A 167 -6.90 -7.87 -22.13
CA VAL A 167 -7.73 -7.42 -21.01
C VAL A 167 -6.84 -6.88 -19.92
N THR A 168 -6.96 -5.58 -19.65
CA THR A 168 -6.18 -4.86 -18.62
C THR A 168 -7.06 -4.25 -17.53
N VAL A 169 -8.26 -4.82 -17.31
CA VAL A 169 -9.17 -4.33 -16.26
C VAL A 169 -8.57 -4.62 -14.87
N PRO A 170 -8.89 -3.80 -13.85
CA PRO A 170 -8.39 -4.02 -12.49
C PRO A 170 -8.76 -5.41 -11.95
N LEU A 171 -7.91 -5.97 -11.09
CA LEU A 171 -8.14 -7.29 -10.45
C LEU A 171 -9.52 -7.36 -9.75
N ALA A 172 -9.94 -6.29 -9.09
CA ALA A 172 -11.25 -6.20 -8.44
C ALA A 172 -12.42 -6.35 -9.41
N VAL A 173 -12.26 -5.96 -10.68
CA VAL A 173 -13.25 -6.10 -11.74
C VAL A 173 -13.30 -7.55 -12.22
N LEU A 174 -12.13 -8.18 -12.43
CA LEU A 174 -12.05 -9.62 -12.74
C LEU A 174 -12.67 -10.50 -11.63
N LYS A 175 -12.44 -10.17 -10.36
CA LYS A 175 -13.04 -10.89 -9.22
C LYS A 175 -14.57 -10.82 -9.20
N LYS A 176 -15.17 -9.76 -9.77
CA LYS A 176 -16.63 -9.62 -9.94
C LYS A 176 -17.17 -10.39 -11.15
N GLY A 177 -16.31 -11.04 -11.93
CA GLY A 177 -16.70 -11.78 -13.13
C GLY A 177 -17.05 -10.87 -14.32
N VAL A 178 -16.48 -9.67 -14.37
CA VAL A 178 -16.67 -8.70 -15.46
C VAL A 178 -15.31 -8.41 -16.14
N PRO A 179 -15.23 -8.38 -17.48
CA PRO A 179 -16.25 -8.87 -18.41
C PRO A 179 -16.43 -10.39 -18.28
N LYS A 180 -17.58 -10.91 -18.74
CA LYS A 180 -17.77 -12.36 -18.86
C LYS A 180 -16.93 -12.89 -20.01
N PHE A 181 -16.40 -14.10 -19.86
CA PHE A 181 -15.64 -14.78 -20.90
C PHE A 181 -16.40 -16.01 -21.39
N ASP A 182 -16.47 -16.18 -22.71
CA ASP A 182 -16.98 -17.38 -23.36
C ASP A 182 -15.95 -17.86 -24.41
N PRO A 183 -15.32 -19.04 -24.23
CA PRO A 183 -15.47 -19.94 -23.09
C PRO A 183 -14.95 -19.30 -21.78
N PRO A 184 -15.41 -19.77 -20.61
CA PRO A 184 -14.94 -19.29 -19.31
C PRO A 184 -13.42 -19.39 -19.16
N LEU A 185 -12.84 -18.51 -18.33
CA LEU A 185 -11.43 -18.60 -17.99
C LEU A 185 -11.11 -19.96 -17.34
N PRO A 186 -9.96 -20.58 -17.67
CA PRO A 186 -9.53 -21.82 -17.04
C PRO A 186 -9.49 -21.72 -15.53
N GLU A 187 -9.83 -22.82 -14.84
CA GLU A 187 -9.92 -22.87 -13.37
C GLU A 187 -8.64 -22.36 -12.69
N VAL A 188 -7.47 -22.68 -13.25
CA VAL A 188 -6.17 -22.20 -12.73
C VAL A 188 -6.10 -20.68 -12.70
N LYS A 189 -6.62 -19.98 -13.73
CA LYS A 189 -6.65 -18.51 -13.75
C LYS A 189 -7.66 -17.98 -12.74
N THR A 190 -8.83 -18.58 -12.65
CA THR A 190 -9.86 -18.17 -11.68
C THR A 190 -9.36 -18.33 -10.25
N ARG A 191 -8.69 -19.45 -9.92
CA ARG A 191 -8.05 -19.64 -8.60
C ARG A 191 -6.97 -18.59 -8.32
N ALA A 192 -6.10 -18.27 -9.29
CA ALA A 192 -5.08 -17.24 -9.12
C ALA A 192 -5.70 -15.83 -8.91
N ILE A 193 -6.75 -15.48 -9.67
CA ILE A 193 -7.51 -14.24 -9.49
C ILE A 193 -8.11 -14.18 -8.07
N GLN A 194 -8.61 -15.31 -7.56
CA GLN A 194 -9.21 -15.34 -6.22
C GLN A 194 -8.18 -15.31 -5.09
N ALA A 195 -7.00 -15.90 -5.28
CA ALA A 195 -5.93 -15.92 -4.29
C ALA A 195 -5.33 -14.54 -3.99
N LEU A 196 -5.25 -13.65 -4.98
CA LEU A 196 -4.69 -12.30 -4.80
C LEU A 196 -5.66 -11.35 -4.11
N GLY A 197 -5.16 -10.49 -3.22
CA GLY A 197 -5.92 -9.40 -2.63
C GLY A 197 -6.13 -8.24 -3.60
N ALA A 198 -7.31 -7.61 -3.57
CA ALA A 198 -7.53 -6.33 -4.23
C ALA A 198 -7.33 -5.21 -3.19
N GLY A 199 -6.08 -4.74 -3.07
CA GLY A 199 -5.70 -3.71 -2.11
C GLY A 199 -6.44 -2.39 -2.35
N ARG A 200 -6.65 -1.61 -1.28
CA ARG A 200 -7.33 -0.31 -1.29
C ARG A 200 -6.68 0.62 -0.28
N VAL A 201 -6.40 1.83 -0.75
CA VAL A 201 -6.04 2.99 0.06
C VAL A 201 -6.82 4.17 -0.49
N GLU A 202 -7.29 5.04 0.40
CA GLU A 202 -7.97 6.28 0.04
C GLU A 202 -7.05 7.45 0.29
N LYS A 203 -7.22 8.55 -0.46
CA LYS A 203 -6.43 9.76 -0.27
C LYS A 203 -7.31 10.94 0.08
N VAL A 204 -6.86 11.74 1.04
CA VAL A 204 -7.48 13.02 1.37
C VAL A 204 -6.54 14.14 0.99
N VAL A 205 -7.07 15.17 0.33
CA VAL A 205 -6.31 16.37 -0.05
C VAL A 205 -6.94 17.59 0.61
N LEU A 206 -6.19 18.23 1.49
CA LEU A 206 -6.62 19.43 2.22
C LEU A 206 -5.85 20.64 1.70
N ARG A 207 -6.52 21.76 1.47
CA ARG A 207 -5.90 23.02 1.02
C ARG A 207 -6.01 24.07 2.11
N PHE A 208 -4.88 24.70 2.43
CA PHE A 208 -4.76 25.74 3.43
C PHE A 208 -4.23 27.04 2.80
N THR A 209 -4.53 28.17 3.43
CA THR A 209 -4.01 29.50 3.07
C THR A 209 -2.65 29.81 3.69
N GLN A 210 -2.24 29.04 4.70
CA GLN A 210 -0.98 29.20 5.43
C GLN A 210 -0.33 27.84 5.67
N ASP A 211 1.00 27.84 5.70
CA ASP A 211 1.81 26.67 6.04
C ASP A 211 2.11 26.68 7.54
N PHE A 212 1.18 26.16 8.32
CA PHE A 212 1.30 26.14 9.77
C PHE A 212 2.13 24.95 10.29
N TRP A 213 2.58 24.05 9.42
CA TRP A 213 3.29 22.83 9.81
C TRP A 213 4.80 22.90 9.54
N SER A 214 5.26 23.62 8.51
CA SER A 214 6.66 23.56 8.07
C SER A 214 7.68 24.05 9.08
N GLU A 215 7.34 25.02 9.94
CA GLU A 215 8.24 25.47 11.02
C GLU A 215 8.54 24.32 11.99
N LYS A 216 7.49 23.64 12.46
CA LYS A 216 7.59 22.51 13.38
C LYS A 216 8.30 21.31 12.77
N LEU A 217 8.09 21.09 11.48
CA LEU A 217 8.67 19.96 10.73
C LEU A 217 10.05 20.27 10.16
N THR A 218 10.68 21.40 10.53
CA THR A 218 11.99 21.80 10.02
C THR A 218 12.08 21.75 8.48
N GLN A 219 11.02 22.22 7.81
CA GLN A 219 10.88 22.24 6.35
C GLN A 219 10.87 20.84 5.68
N ARG A 220 10.60 19.78 6.43
CA ARG A 220 10.40 18.43 5.85
C ARG A 220 9.07 18.35 5.10
N SER A 221 9.09 17.69 3.95
CA SER A 221 7.92 17.58 3.08
C SER A 221 6.95 16.45 3.45
N LEU A 222 7.19 15.75 4.56
CA LEU A 222 6.32 14.69 5.07
C LEU A 222 6.54 14.48 6.57
N PHE A 223 5.52 13.96 7.25
CA PHE A 223 5.57 13.53 8.64
C PHE A 223 4.59 12.38 8.89
N GLY A 224 4.90 11.54 9.86
CA GLY A 224 4.06 10.43 10.29
C GLY A 224 3.24 10.81 11.52
N GLN A 225 2.02 10.31 11.62
CA GLN A 225 1.20 10.43 12.82
C GLN A 225 1.17 9.10 13.57
N VAL A 226 1.56 9.14 14.84
CA VAL A 226 1.55 7.96 15.71
C VAL A 226 0.12 7.67 16.15
N PRO A 227 -0.45 6.49 15.85
CA PRO A 227 -1.83 6.16 16.18
C PRO A 227 -2.06 6.12 17.70
N GLU A 228 -3.24 6.54 18.16
CA GLU A 228 -3.54 6.52 19.61
C GLU A 228 -3.90 5.11 20.10
N SER A 229 -4.40 4.26 19.20
CA SER A 229 -4.87 2.90 19.46
C SER A 229 -4.80 2.01 18.20
N GLU A 230 -4.97 0.69 18.36
CA GLU A 230 -4.92 -0.27 17.23
C GLU A 230 -6.09 -0.10 16.25
N ASP A 231 -7.26 0.32 16.71
CA ASP A 231 -8.43 0.59 15.87
C ASP A 231 -8.26 1.83 14.97
N GLN A 232 -7.30 2.69 15.29
CA GLN A 232 -6.92 3.85 14.47
C GLN A 232 -5.72 3.56 13.55
N MET A 233 -5.20 2.33 13.53
CA MET A 233 -4.14 1.98 12.57
C MET A 233 -4.63 2.18 11.13
N GLY A 234 -3.79 2.84 10.33
CA GLY A 234 -4.11 3.17 8.94
C GLY A 234 -4.99 4.42 8.76
N PHE A 235 -5.40 5.09 9.83
CA PHE A 235 -6.04 6.40 9.71
C PHE A 235 -4.95 7.46 9.62
N PHE A 236 -4.81 8.06 8.44
CA PHE A 236 -3.99 9.24 8.23
C PHE A 236 -2.53 9.06 8.70
N ASN A 237 -1.93 7.93 8.31
CA ASN A 237 -0.65 7.50 8.89
C ASN A 237 0.50 8.44 8.51
N VAL A 238 0.50 8.93 7.27
CA VAL A 238 1.54 9.79 6.72
C VAL A 238 0.90 10.96 6.00
N PHE A 239 1.42 12.14 6.33
CA PHE A 239 1.03 13.40 5.73
C PHE A 239 2.15 13.89 4.82
N TYR A 240 1.82 14.21 3.58
CA TYR A 240 2.74 14.76 2.59
C TYR A 240 2.40 16.22 2.32
N SER A 241 3.37 17.09 2.58
CA SER A 241 3.26 18.51 2.25
C SER A 241 3.52 18.73 0.76
N HIS A 242 2.69 19.58 0.17
CA HIS A 242 2.77 20.01 -1.21
C HIS A 242 2.75 21.54 -1.27
N ALA A 243 3.88 22.12 -1.68
CA ALA A 243 3.91 23.51 -2.11
C ALA A 243 3.32 23.57 -3.53
N CYS A 244 2.27 24.36 -3.74
CA CYS A 244 1.70 24.58 -5.07
C CYS A 244 2.55 25.63 -5.82
N PRO A 245 3.34 25.28 -6.84
CA PRO A 245 4.21 26.25 -7.52
C PRO A 245 3.41 27.24 -8.39
N GLN A 246 2.17 26.89 -8.75
CA GLN A 246 1.36 27.61 -9.73
C GLN A 246 0.37 28.60 -9.10
N VAL A 247 0.21 28.58 -7.77
CA VAL A 247 -0.65 29.53 -7.05
C VAL A 247 0.09 29.99 -5.80
N SER A 248 0.70 31.17 -5.87
CA SER A 248 1.25 31.82 -4.67
C SER A 248 0.14 31.95 -3.62
N ALA A 249 0.40 31.45 -2.41
CA ALA A 249 -0.45 31.49 -1.20
C ALA A 249 -1.35 30.27 -0.88
N HIS A 250 -1.10 29.08 -1.47
CA HIS A 250 -1.80 27.86 -1.03
C HIS A 250 -0.89 26.65 -0.82
N TYR A 251 -1.20 25.91 0.24
CA TYR A 251 -0.49 24.72 0.67
C TYR A 251 -1.45 23.54 0.70
N SER A 252 -1.02 22.39 0.17
CA SER A 252 -1.83 21.18 0.18
C SER A 252 -1.20 20.08 1.03
N LEU A 253 -2.03 19.43 1.82
CA LEU A 253 -1.65 18.27 2.63
C LEU A 253 -2.35 17.05 2.04
N TYR A 254 -1.54 16.10 1.57
CA TYR A 254 -2.01 14.81 1.10
C TYR A 254 -1.89 13.83 2.24
N ILE A 255 -2.95 13.07 2.46
CA ILE A 255 -3.01 12.09 3.53
C ILE A 255 -3.24 10.72 2.90
N SER A 256 -2.39 9.77 3.26
CA SER A 256 -2.53 8.35 2.93
C SER A 256 -2.99 7.51 4.11
#